data_AF-E2A2P7-F1
#
_entry.id   AF-E2A2P7-F1
#
_cell.length_a   1.000
_cell.length_b   1.000
_cell.length_c   1.000
_cell.angle_alpha   90.00
_cell.angle_beta   90.00
_cell.angle_gamma   90.00
#
_symmetry.space_group_name_H-M   'P 1'
#
loop_
_entity.id
_entity.type
_entity.pdbx_description
1 polymer ?
#
loop_
_entity_poly.entity_id
_entity_poly.type
_entity_poly.pdbx_seq_one_letter_code
_entity_poly.pdbx_strand_id
1 'polypeptide(L)'
;QRMSSPTNFLLAESKEPPAFIRAKYLCKNWMTRVFSQSNHPILPSLNEFKKIKNDPTIINRYTSSIILDTFLELSHISHLIESNHIQLCYTKSFDSIISIPEIDLTTGLNFDKNSNNNEKLFREIFQDTLNTSYCFFTDGSKTTNAEFTGFSIYSLDQTFKLEFRSTGYSSIFSLEAMAILE
;
A
#
# COMPACT_ATOMS: atom_id res chain seq x y z
N GLN A 1 44.58 -12.25 -10.61
CA GLN A 1 43.27 -12.39 -11.28
C GLN A 1 42.19 -12.31 -10.20
N ARG A 2 41.27 -11.33 -10.25
CA ARG A 2 40.14 -11.28 -9.32
C ARG A 2 39.10 -12.31 -9.76
N MET A 3 38.93 -13.39 -8.98
CA MET A 3 37.73 -14.22 -9.05
C MET A 3 36.61 -13.46 -8.34
N SER A 4 35.84 -12.68 -9.09
CA SER A 4 34.57 -12.17 -8.58
C SER A 4 33.68 -13.35 -8.20
N SER A 5 33.10 -13.32 -7.00
CA SER A 5 32.11 -14.30 -6.56
C SER A 5 31.04 -14.48 -7.65
N PRO A 6 30.68 -15.72 -8.02
CA PRO A 6 29.69 -15.93 -9.07
C PRO A 6 28.39 -15.20 -8.71
N THR A 7 27.85 -14.42 -9.64
CA THR A 7 26.62 -13.63 -9.44
C THR A 7 25.47 -14.47 -8.90
N ASN A 8 25.42 -15.76 -9.25
CA ASN A 8 24.42 -16.70 -8.75
C ASN A 8 24.50 -16.93 -7.23
N PHE A 9 25.71 -16.90 -6.64
CA PHE A 9 25.90 -17.04 -5.19
C PHE A 9 25.39 -15.82 -4.45
N LEU A 10 25.72 -14.61 -4.92
CA LEU A 10 25.22 -13.35 -4.34
C LEU A 10 23.69 -13.23 -4.44
N LEU A 11 23.09 -13.67 -5.56
CA LEU A 11 21.63 -13.69 -5.73
C LEU A 11 20.95 -14.72 -4.81
N ALA A 12 21.57 -15.89 -4.61
CA ALA A 12 21.07 -16.90 -3.67
C ALA A 12 21.15 -16.42 -2.21
N GLU A 13 22.24 -15.75 -1.83
CA GLU A 13 22.44 -15.20 -0.49
C GLU A 13 21.49 -14.03 -0.19
N SER A 14 21.30 -13.13 -1.16
CA SER A 14 20.42 -11.96 -1.02
C SER A 14 18.92 -12.29 -1.12
N LYS A 15 18.54 -13.52 -1.50
CA LYS A 15 17.15 -13.93 -1.77
C LYS A 15 16.42 -13.07 -2.81
N GLU A 16 17.16 -12.31 -3.61
CA GLU A 16 16.62 -11.41 -4.62
C GLU A 16 16.64 -12.08 -6.00
N PRO A 17 15.52 -12.10 -6.74
CA PRO A 17 15.53 -12.66 -8.08
C PRO A 17 16.41 -11.83 -9.04
N PRO A 18 17.04 -12.48 -10.03
CA PRO A 18 17.81 -11.80 -11.07
C PRO A 18 17.06 -10.61 -11.68
N ALA A 19 17.79 -9.54 -12.00
CA ALA A 19 17.22 -8.28 -12.50
C ALA A 19 16.30 -8.47 -13.72
N PHE A 20 16.65 -9.37 -14.65
CA PHE A 20 15.82 -9.66 -15.83
C PHE A 20 14.48 -10.32 -15.46
N ILE A 21 14.45 -11.17 -14.43
CA ILE A 21 13.21 -11.81 -13.95
C ILE A 21 12.32 -10.75 -13.32
N ARG A 22 12.89 -9.88 -12.48
CA ARG A 22 12.17 -8.75 -11.88
C ARG A 22 11.61 -7.81 -12.95
N ALA A 23 12.42 -7.45 -13.95
CA ALA A 23 11.97 -6.63 -15.07
C ALA A 23 10.81 -7.29 -15.83
N LYS A 24 10.86 -8.61 -16.09
CA LYS A 24 9.77 -9.34 -16.74
C LYS A 24 8.51 -9.37 -15.89
N TYR A 25 8.64 -9.62 -14.58
CA TYR A 25 7.51 -9.61 -13.64
C TYR A 25 6.83 -8.24 -13.57
N LEU A 26 7.63 -7.17 -13.43
CA LEU A 26 7.12 -5.80 -13.44
C LEU A 26 6.46 -5.44 -14.77
N CYS A 27 7.05 -5.86 -15.89
CA CYS A 27 6.48 -5.66 -17.21
C CYS A 27 5.13 -6.37 -17.37
N LYS A 28 4.99 -7.61 -16.88
CA LYS A 28 3.71 -8.34 -16.84
C LYS A 28 2.67 -7.60 -16.02
N ASN A 29 3.01 -7.18 -14.80
CA ASN A 29 2.10 -6.44 -13.93
C ASN A 29 1.68 -5.09 -14.50
N TRP A 30 2.59 -4.42 -15.20
CA TRP A 30 2.26 -3.18 -15.90
C TRP A 30 1.37 -3.45 -17.11
N MET A 31 1.68 -4.47 -17.91
CA MET A 31 0.91 -4.82 -19.10
C MET A 31 -0.51 -5.29 -18.77
N THR A 32 -0.72 -6.01 -17.66
CA THR A 32 -2.09 -6.36 -17.22
C THR A 32 -2.92 -5.11 -16.90
N ARG A 33 -2.32 -4.08 -16.30
CA ARG A 33 -2.98 -2.78 -16.09
C ARG A 33 -3.27 -2.08 -17.42
N VAL A 34 -2.36 -2.15 -18.38
CA VAL A 34 -2.60 -1.63 -19.74
C VAL A 34 -3.80 -2.34 -20.38
N PHE A 35 -3.91 -3.66 -20.28
CA PHE A 35 -5.07 -4.40 -20.78
C PHE A 35 -6.38 -4.09 -20.04
N SER A 36 -6.32 -3.75 -18.75
CA SER A 36 -7.51 -3.27 -18.01
C SER A 36 -8.00 -1.88 -18.47
N GLN A 37 -7.21 -1.16 -19.26
CA GLN A 37 -7.53 0.18 -19.78
C GLN A 37 -7.69 0.11 -21.30
N SER A 38 -8.92 -0.06 -21.76
CA SER A 38 -9.22 -0.26 -23.19
C SER A 38 -8.77 0.88 -24.10
N ASN A 39 -8.60 2.09 -23.56
CA ASN A 39 -8.15 3.29 -24.26
C ASN A 39 -6.68 3.66 -24.00
N HIS A 40 -5.86 2.73 -23.47
CA HIS A 40 -4.47 3.06 -23.14
C HIS A 40 -3.65 3.45 -24.40
N PRO A 41 -2.90 4.57 -24.37
CA PRO A 41 -2.27 5.16 -25.55
C PRO A 41 -1.18 4.31 -26.20
N ILE A 42 -0.64 3.31 -25.50
CA ILE A 42 0.39 2.41 -26.06
C ILE A 42 -0.19 1.27 -26.91
N LEU A 43 -1.48 0.95 -26.76
CA LEU A 43 -2.11 -0.18 -27.44
C LEU A 43 -2.06 -0.04 -28.97
N PRO A 44 -2.30 1.13 -29.59
CA PRO A 44 -2.17 1.30 -31.04
C PRO A 44 -0.77 0.91 -31.55
N SER A 45 0.29 1.44 -30.93
CA SER A 45 1.68 1.15 -31.33
C SER A 45 2.02 -0.34 -31.15
N LEU A 46 1.62 -0.96 -30.04
CA LEU A 46 1.87 -2.40 -29.82
C LEU A 46 1.13 -3.28 -30.83
N ASN A 47 -0.09 -2.89 -31.24
CA ASN A 47 -0.83 -3.59 -32.28
C ASN A 47 -0.16 -3.43 -33.66
N GLU A 48 0.40 -2.27 -33.99
CA GLU A 48 1.21 -2.10 -35.20
C GLU A 48 2.44 -3.00 -35.20
N PHE A 49 3.19 -3.03 -34.09
CA PHE A 49 4.35 -3.92 -33.95
C PHE A 49 3.96 -5.40 -34.03
N LYS A 50 2.80 -5.78 -33.49
CA LYS A 50 2.26 -7.15 -33.64
C LYS A 50 1.97 -7.48 -35.11
N LYS A 51 1.41 -6.54 -35.88
CA LYS A 51 1.18 -6.74 -37.32
C LYS A 51 2.50 -6.93 -38.08
N ILE A 52 3.49 -6.06 -37.83
CA ILE A 52 4.82 -6.14 -38.45
C ILE A 52 5.51 -7.46 -38.12
N LYS A 53 5.44 -7.92 -36.86
CA LYS A 53 6.07 -9.19 -36.43
C LYS A 53 5.41 -10.42 -37.05
N ASN A 54 4.13 -10.35 -37.36
CA ASN A 54 3.37 -11.43 -38.00
C ASN A 54 3.42 -11.38 -39.53
N ASP A 55 4.08 -10.38 -40.12
CA ASP A 55 4.21 -10.26 -41.57
C ASP A 55 5.26 -11.27 -42.09
N PRO A 56 4.86 -12.25 -42.93
CA PRO A 56 5.78 -13.27 -43.43
C PRO A 56 6.84 -12.71 -44.39
N THR A 57 6.68 -11.48 -44.88
CA THR A 57 7.61 -10.82 -45.80
C THR A 57 8.73 -10.07 -45.08
N ILE A 58 8.58 -9.83 -43.78
CA ILE A 58 9.53 -9.04 -42.98
C ILE A 58 10.45 -9.98 -42.20
N ILE A 59 11.74 -10.00 -42.55
CA ILE A 59 12.76 -10.68 -41.75
C ILE A 59 13.11 -9.81 -40.56
N ASN A 60 12.61 -10.18 -39.38
CA ASN A 60 12.91 -9.46 -38.15
C ASN A 60 14.36 -9.72 -37.70
N ARG A 61 15.22 -8.70 -37.80
CA ARG A 61 16.64 -8.77 -37.45
C ARG A 61 16.95 -8.24 -36.05
N TYR A 62 15.96 -7.73 -35.33
CA TYR A 62 16.15 -7.11 -34.03
C TYR A 62 15.64 -8.01 -32.90
N THR A 63 16.33 -7.96 -31.77
CA THR A 63 15.85 -8.56 -30.52
C THR A 63 14.56 -7.87 -30.08
N SER A 64 13.53 -8.67 -29.81
CA SER A 64 12.23 -8.16 -29.37
C SER A 64 12.36 -7.49 -28.00
N SER A 65 11.60 -6.42 -27.80
CA SER A 65 11.53 -5.74 -26.50
C SER A 65 10.71 -6.57 -25.51
N ILE A 66 11.11 -6.54 -24.24
CA ILE A 66 10.38 -7.20 -23.14
C ILE A 66 8.90 -6.77 -23.08
N ILE A 67 8.61 -5.52 -23.46
CA ILE A 67 7.25 -4.98 -23.52
C ILE A 67 6.45 -5.66 -24.63
N LEU A 68 7.01 -5.76 -25.83
CA LEU A 68 6.34 -6.38 -26.98
C LEU A 68 6.15 -7.88 -26.75
N ASP A 69 7.14 -8.58 -26.20
CA ASP A 69 7.02 -10.00 -25.90
C ASP A 69 5.95 -10.26 -24.84
N THR A 70 5.91 -9.44 -23.79
CA THR A 70 4.90 -9.53 -22.74
C THR A 70 3.50 -9.21 -23.27
N PHE A 71 3.37 -8.21 -24.14
CA PHE A 71 2.11 -7.88 -24.82
C PHE A 71 1.59 -9.07 -25.62
N LEU A 72 2.45 -9.70 -26.42
CA LEU A 72 2.08 -10.86 -27.23
C LEU A 72 1.65 -12.04 -26.35
N GLU A 73 2.45 -12.35 -25.33
CA GLU A 73 2.18 -13.42 -24.34
C GLU A 73 0.79 -13.24 -23.69
N LEU A 74 0.51 -12.02 -23.20
CA LEU A 74 -0.75 -11.73 -22.51
C LEU A 74 -1.93 -11.49 -23.45
N SER A 75 -1.69 -11.14 -24.72
CA SER A 75 -2.78 -10.82 -25.66
C SER A 75 -3.78 -11.98 -25.83
N HIS A 76 -3.33 -13.23 -25.70
CA HIS A 76 -4.17 -14.42 -25.81
C HIS A 76 -5.17 -14.57 -24.65
N ILE A 77 -4.80 -14.12 -23.45
CA ILE A 77 -5.63 -14.20 -22.24
C ILE A 77 -6.21 -12.84 -21.84
N SER A 78 -6.00 -11.81 -22.66
CA SER A 78 -6.46 -10.44 -22.37
C SER A 78 -7.97 -10.35 -22.18
N HIS A 79 -8.75 -11.23 -22.81
CA HIS A 79 -10.21 -11.33 -22.63
C HIS A 79 -10.65 -11.76 -21.23
N LEU A 80 -9.74 -12.33 -20.41
CA LEU A 80 -9.99 -12.67 -19.01
C LEU A 80 -9.70 -11.51 -18.05
N ILE A 81 -9.10 -10.43 -18.56
CA ILE A 81 -8.78 -9.24 -17.77
C ILE A 81 -9.98 -8.30 -17.87
N GLU A 82 -10.61 -8.01 -16.74
CA GLU A 82 -11.68 -7.01 -16.68
C GLU A 82 -11.13 -5.66 -17.14
N SER A 83 -11.79 -5.06 -18.12
CA SER A 83 -11.39 -3.79 -18.71
C SER A 83 -12.46 -2.73 -18.46
N ASN A 84 -12.02 -1.53 -18.11
CA ASN A 84 -12.88 -0.38 -17.90
C ASN A 84 -12.43 0.78 -18.79
N HIS A 85 -13.39 1.50 -19.37
CA HIS A 85 -13.10 2.69 -20.17
C HIS A 85 -12.65 3.89 -19.31
N ILE A 86 -12.94 3.85 -18.01
CA ILE A 86 -12.60 4.87 -17.03
C ILE A 86 -11.78 4.19 -15.93
N GLN A 87 -10.66 4.80 -15.57
CA GLN A 87 -9.83 4.29 -14.47
C GLN A 87 -10.62 4.36 -13.16
N LEU A 88 -10.59 3.30 -12.34
CA LEU A 88 -11.39 3.21 -11.12
C LEU A 88 -11.21 4.40 -10.17
N CYS A 89 -10.01 4.98 -10.10
CA CYS A 89 -9.76 6.18 -9.29
C CYS A 89 -10.51 7.44 -9.75
N TYR A 90 -10.95 7.49 -11.02
CA TYR A 90 -11.75 8.58 -11.56
C TYR A 90 -13.26 8.27 -11.60
N THR A 91 -13.68 7.12 -11.07
CA THR A 91 -15.12 6.81 -10.90
C THR A 91 -15.74 7.55 -9.73
N LYS A 92 -14.90 8.04 -8.80
CA LYS A 92 -15.31 8.78 -7.62
C LYS A 92 -15.19 10.28 -7.88
N SER A 93 -16.09 11.07 -7.29
CA SER A 93 -16.03 12.53 -7.38
C SER A 93 -14.70 13.01 -6.80
N PHE A 94 -14.10 14.03 -7.40
CA PHE A 94 -12.91 14.70 -6.88
C PHE A 94 -13.06 15.08 -5.41
N ASP A 95 -14.25 15.57 -5.03
CA ASP A 95 -14.58 15.97 -3.66
C ASP A 95 -14.55 14.80 -2.65
N SER A 96 -14.71 13.57 -3.13
CA SER A 96 -14.62 12.38 -2.27
C SER A 96 -13.19 11.86 -2.09
N ILE A 97 -12.25 12.35 -2.91
CA ILE A 97 -10.83 11.97 -2.89
C ILE A 97 -10.01 13.01 -2.11
N ILE A 98 -10.50 14.25 -2.05
CA ILE A 98 -9.83 15.34 -1.36
C ILE A 98 -10.57 15.67 -0.06
N SER A 99 -9.84 15.57 1.04
CA SER A 99 -10.24 16.21 2.30
C SER A 99 -9.59 17.58 2.38
N ILE A 100 -10.41 18.63 2.44
CA ILE A 100 -9.95 19.98 2.76
C ILE A 100 -10.33 20.20 4.23
N PRO A 101 -9.41 19.96 5.17
CA PRO A 101 -9.71 20.21 6.57
C PRO A 101 -9.95 21.71 6.78
N GLU A 102 -10.84 22.05 7.69
CA GLU A 102 -10.96 23.42 8.19
C GLU A 102 -9.70 23.72 9.00
N ILE A 103 -8.91 24.71 8.54
CA ILE A 103 -7.65 25.09 9.17
C ILE A 103 -7.83 26.44 9.83
N ASP A 104 -7.69 26.47 11.16
CA ASP A 104 -7.59 27.71 11.91
C ASP A 104 -6.13 28.17 11.98
N LEU A 105 -5.84 29.29 11.31
CA LEU A 105 -4.52 29.92 11.28
C LEU A 105 -4.34 31.00 12.37
N THR A 106 -5.40 31.35 13.09
CA THR A 106 -5.43 32.50 13.99
C THR A 106 -5.13 32.13 15.43
N THR A 107 -5.70 31.02 15.91
CA THR A 107 -5.59 30.60 17.30
C THR A 107 -4.14 30.34 17.74
N GLY A 108 -3.30 29.82 16.84
CA GLY A 108 -1.88 29.58 17.10
C GLY A 108 -1.07 30.85 17.37
N LEU A 109 -1.52 32.03 16.92
CA LEU A 109 -0.84 33.30 17.15
C LEU A 109 -0.90 33.76 18.62
N ASN A 110 -1.86 33.24 19.39
CA ASN A 110 -2.03 33.57 20.80
C ASN A 110 -1.07 32.81 21.72
N PHE A 111 -0.32 31.83 21.19
CA PHE A 111 0.70 31.11 21.94
C PHE A 111 2.02 31.89 21.97
N ASP A 112 2.51 32.20 23.17
CA ASP A 112 3.81 32.84 23.38
C ASP A 112 4.77 31.83 24.01
N LYS A 113 5.94 31.61 23.40
CA LYS A 113 6.95 30.64 23.85
C LYS A 113 7.40 30.82 25.30
N ASN A 114 7.32 32.05 25.83
CA ASN A 114 7.78 32.36 27.19
C ASN A 114 6.63 32.48 28.20
N SER A 115 5.39 32.20 27.79
CA SER A 115 4.21 32.36 28.63
C SER A 115 3.82 31.05 29.34
N ASN A 116 3.64 31.14 30.67
CA ASN A 116 3.05 30.06 31.47
C ASN A 116 1.55 29.86 31.18
N ASN A 117 0.91 30.74 30.40
CA ASN A 117 -0.53 30.68 30.14
C ASN A 117 -0.91 29.77 28.95
N ASN A 118 0.07 29.20 28.25
CA ASN A 118 -0.16 28.36 27.06
C ASN A 118 -0.97 27.10 27.37
N GLU A 119 -0.80 26.50 28.56
CA GLU A 119 -1.60 25.33 28.95
C GLU A 119 -3.08 25.71 29.06
N LYS A 120 -3.37 26.88 29.64
CA LYS A 120 -4.75 27.36 29.78
C LYS A 120 -5.37 27.66 28.41
N LEU A 121 -4.65 28.36 27.54
CA LEU A 121 -5.07 28.62 26.16
C LEU A 121 -5.34 27.31 25.40
N PHE A 122 -4.44 26.33 25.50
CA PHE A 122 -4.65 25.01 24.91
C PHE A 122 -5.95 24.35 25.41
N ARG A 123 -6.16 24.34 26.73
CA ARG A 123 -7.37 23.77 27.32
C ARG A 123 -8.64 24.48 26.89
N GLU A 124 -8.61 25.80 26.73
CA GLU A 124 -9.75 26.60 26.24
C GLU A 124 -10.07 26.25 24.78
N ILE A 125 -9.06 26.17 23.91
CA ILE A 125 -9.22 25.85 22.48
C ILE A 125 -9.80 24.45 22.28
N PHE A 126 -9.29 23.48 23.05
CA PHE A 126 -9.66 22.07 22.91
C PHE A 126 -10.69 21.63 23.96
N GLN A 127 -11.36 22.56 24.66
CA GLN A 127 -12.22 22.21 25.80
C GLN A 127 -13.33 21.25 25.40
N ASP A 128 -14.04 21.54 24.31
CA ASP A 128 -15.11 20.69 23.81
C ASP A 128 -14.58 19.32 23.40
N THR A 129 -13.48 19.30 22.64
CA THR A 129 -12.82 18.05 22.23
C THR A 129 -12.38 17.23 23.44
N LEU A 130 -11.76 17.83 24.44
CA LEU A 130 -11.31 17.15 25.65
C LEU A 130 -12.49 16.60 26.47
N ASN A 131 -13.63 17.29 26.48
CA ASN A 131 -14.83 16.85 27.19
C ASN A 131 -15.56 15.71 26.46
N THR A 132 -15.47 15.64 25.14
CA THR A 132 -16.12 14.59 24.33
C THR A 132 -15.19 13.44 23.94
N SER A 133 -13.88 13.59 24.17
CA SER A 133 -12.89 12.58 23.81
C SER A 133 -12.67 11.59 24.94
N TYR A 134 -12.62 10.32 24.58
CA TYR A 134 -12.20 9.25 25.47
C TYR A 134 -10.77 8.84 25.13
N CYS A 135 -9.95 8.64 26.17
CA CYS A 135 -8.60 8.13 26.00
C CYS A 135 -8.56 6.67 26.47
N PHE A 136 -8.37 5.78 25.51
CA PHE A 136 -8.19 4.35 25.73
C PHE A 136 -6.74 3.96 25.44
N PHE A 137 -6.21 3.09 26.30
CA PHE A 137 -4.93 2.42 26.15
C PHE A 137 -5.21 0.99 25.78
N THR A 138 -4.55 0.52 24.74
CA THR A 138 -4.66 -0.84 24.23
C THR A 138 -3.31 -1.52 24.36
N ASP A 139 -3.31 -2.80 24.72
CA ASP A 139 -2.07 -3.59 24.78
C ASP A 139 -2.35 -5.05 24.40
N GLY A 140 -1.54 -5.58 23.48
CA GLY A 140 -1.53 -6.99 23.12
C GLY A 140 -0.42 -7.73 23.87
N SER A 141 -0.74 -8.87 24.48
CA SER A 141 0.26 -9.66 25.22
C SER A 141 0.40 -11.06 24.65
N LYS A 142 1.66 -11.44 24.38
CA LYS A 142 2.03 -12.78 23.91
C LYS A 142 3.30 -13.27 24.62
N THR A 143 3.16 -14.37 25.34
CA THR A 143 4.29 -15.10 25.94
C THR A 143 4.72 -16.24 25.03
N THR A 144 6.03 -16.43 24.86
CA THR A 144 6.59 -17.57 24.14
C THR A 144 6.15 -18.88 24.79
N ASN A 145 5.64 -19.82 23.98
CA ASN A 145 5.15 -21.14 24.38
C ASN A 145 3.90 -21.15 25.28
N ALA A 146 3.14 -20.04 25.37
CA ALA A 146 1.84 -20.04 26.02
C ALA A 146 0.74 -20.58 25.09
N GLU A 147 -0.18 -21.35 25.64
CA GLU A 147 -1.36 -21.89 24.93
C GLU A 147 -2.38 -20.79 24.58
N PHE A 148 -2.39 -19.72 25.38
CA PHE A 148 -3.27 -18.57 25.22
C PHE A 148 -2.46 -17.28 25.13
N THR A 149 -3.03 -16.33 24.40
CA THR A 149 -2.59 -14.94 24.37
C THR A 149 -3.74 -14.05 24.81
N GLY A 150 -3.52 -12.74 24.92
CA GLY A 150 -4.59 -11.83 25.28
C GLY A 150 -4.34 -10.43 24.80
N PHE A 151 -5.37 -9.62 24.93
CA PHE A 151 -5.29 -8.19 24.72
C PHE A 151 -6.21 -7.48 25.70
N SER A 152 -5.95 -6.20 25.95
CA SER A 152 -6.71 -5.43 26.91
C SER A 152 -6.95 -4.00 26.46
N ILE A 153 -8.02 -3.41 26.98
CA ILE A 153 -8.41 -2.02 26.79
C ILE A 153 -8.59 -1.41 28.18
N TYR A 154 -7.98 -0.25 28.37
CA TYR A 154 -8.00 0.46 29.65
C TYR A 154 -8.28 1.95 29.43
N SER A 155 -9.13 2.56 30.24
CA SER A 155 -9.37 4.02 30.24
C SER A 155 -8.74 4.69 31.47
N LEU A 156 -8.31 5.94 31.31
CA LEU A 156 -7.66 6.75 32.37
C LEU A 156 -8.53 6.95 33.60
N ASP A 157 -9.85 7.06 33.40
CA ASP A 157 -10.87 7.21 34.44
C ASP A 157 -11.30 5.88 35.08
N GLN A 158 -10.69 4.76 34.69
CA GLN A 158 -10.97 3.40 35.16
C GLN A 158 -12.41 2.92 34.94
N THR A 159 -13.20 3.65 34.15
CA THR A 159 -14.58 3.25 33.82
C THR A 159 -14.61 2.06 32.87
N PHE A 160 -13.59 1.93 32.01
CA PHE A 160 -13.43 0.82 31.07
C PHE A 160 -12.13 0.06 31.35
N LYS A 161 -12.29 -1.20 31.74
CA LYS A 161 -11.21 -2.18 31.82
C LYS A 161 -11.71 -3.50 31.24
N LEU A 162 -11.26 -3.83 30.04
CA LEU A 162 -11.62 -5.04 29.34
C LEU A 162 -10.38 -5.88 29.10
N GLU A 163 -10.48 -7.17 29.37
CA GLU A 163 -9.39 -8.14 29.20
C GLU A 163 -9.94 -9.33 28.42
N PHE A 164 -9.31 -9.62 27.29
CA PHE A 164 -9.74 -10.65 26.36
C PHE A 164 -8.67 -11.73 26.21
N ARG A 165 -9.12 -12.97 26.11
CA ARG A 165 -8.25 -14.13 25.84
C ARG A 165 -8.41 -14.58 24.40
N SER A 166 -7.29 -14.78 23.73
CA SER A 166 -7.19 -15.30 22.37
C SER A 166 -6.34 -16.58 22.31
N THR A 167 -6.30 -17.21 21.15
CA THR A 167 -5.53 -18.45 20.96
C THR A 167 -4.02 -18.18 20.94
N GLY A 168 -3.19 -19.17 21.33
CA GLY A 168 -1.72 -19.08 21.26
C GLY A 168 -1.15 -18.84 19.85
N TYR A 169 -1.94 -19.18 18.82
CA TYR A 169 -1.58 -19.01 17.41
C TYR A 169 -1.70 -17.57 16.92
N SER A 170 -2.46 -16.72 17.61
CA SER A 170 -2.63 -15.30 17.26
C SER A 170 -1.28 -14.57 17.33
N SER A 171 -0.98 -13.76 16.30
CA SER A 171 0.25 -12.95 16.28
C SER A 171 0.12 -11.73 17.20
N ILE A 172 1.24 -11.17 17.65
CA ILE A 172 1.21 -9.93 18.44
C ILE A 172 0.50 -8.79 17.69
N PHE A 173 0.73 -8.67 16.38
CA PHE A 173 0.07 -7.67 15.53
C PHE A 173 -1.45 -7.87 15.45
N SER A 174 -1.90 -9.13 15.45
CA SER A 174 -3.33 -9.44 15.46
C SER A 174 -3.97 -9.04 16.78
N LEU A 175 -3.27 -9.21 17.91
CA LEU A 175 -3.76 -8.83 19.24
C LEU A 175 -3.86 -7.32 19.39
N GLU A 176 -2.83 -6.57 18.94
CA GLU A 176 -2.87 -5.11 18.90
C GLU A 176 -4.04 -4.59 18.06
N ALA A 177 -4.25 -5.17 16.88
CA ALA A 177 -5.37 -4.80 16.01
C ALA A 177 -6.73 -5.15 16.63
N MET A 178 -6.84 -6.28 17.32
CA MET A 178 -8.07 -6.66 18.04
C MET A 178 -8.37 -5.71 19.19
N ALA A 179 -7.33 -5.26 19.93
CA ALA A 179 -7.50 -4.31 21.02
C ALA A 179 -8.01 -2.93 20.57
N ILE A 180 -7.69 -2.52 19.34
CA ILE A 180 -8.19 -1.27 18.73
C ILE A 180 -9.61 -1.44 18.18
N LEU A 181 -9.98 -2.66 17.77
CA LEU A 181 -11.26 -2.96 17.15
C LEU A 181 -12.41 -3.04 18.16
N GLU A 182 -12.14 -3.63 19.33
CA GLU A 182 -13.10 -3.77 20.45
C GLU A 182 -13.35 -2.43 21.15
#